data_AF-A0A2E5ZJR8-F1
#
_entry.id   AF-A0A2E5ZJR8-F1
#
_cell.length_a   1.000
_cell.length_b   1.000
_cell.length_c   1.000
_cell.angle_alpha   90.00
_cell.angle_beta   90.00
_cell.angle_gamma   90.00
#
_symmetry.space_group_name_H-M   'P 1'
#
loop_
_entity.id
_entity.type
_entity.pdbx_description
1 polymer ?
#
loop_
_entity_poly.entity_id
_entity_poly.type
_entity_poly.pdbx_seq_one_letter_code
_entity_poly.pdbx_strand_id
1 'polypeptide(L)'
;MLRRRILTANEETLLSVAMTPFTPRHAQLNKSSTWSDWMNGVKVYVRPAEFGNHEAAVTAMRQRAVLEDKSPLSMYFFSGPDAAALLQRLVIRDVDAF
;
A
#
# COMPACT_ATOMS: atom_id res chain seq x y z
N MET A 1 9.18 23.14 32.48
CA MET A 1 10.02 22.07 31.89
C MET A 1 9.14 20.92 31.46
N LEU A 2 8.75 20.85 30.18
CA LEU A 2 7.88 19.81 29.64
C LEU A 2 8.77 18.64 29.17
N ARG A 3 8.77 17.52 29.90
CA ARG A 3 9.51 16.31 29.51
C ARG A 3 8.85 15.71 28.26
N ARG A 4 9.45 15.96 27.09
CA ARG A 4 9.15 15.25 25.84
C ARG A 4 9.49 13.78 26.08
N ARG A 5 8.46 12.93 26.23
CA ARG A 5 8.62 11.48 26.32
C ARG A 5 9.07 11.02 24.93
N ILE A 6 10.38 10.84 24.74
CA ILE A 6 10.91 10.12 23.59
C ILE A 6 10.41 8.69 23.79
N LEU A 7 9.46 8.26 22.95
CA LEU A 7 9.09 6.85 22.87
C LEU A 7 10.35 6.12 22.41
N THR A 8 10.98 5.39 23.32
CA THR A 8 12.03 4.44 22.99
C THR A 8 11.40 3.37 22.12
N ALA A 9 11.76 3.36 20.84
CA ALA A 9 11.45 2.26 19.95
C ALA A 9 12.11 1.00 20.50
N ASN A 10 11.34 0.15 21.17
CA ASN A 10 11.74 -1.21 21.48
C ASN A 10 10.48 -2.06 21.73
N GLU A 11 9.88 -2.50 20.63
CA GLU A 11 9.23 -3.81 20.55
C GLU A 11 9.59 -4.33 19.17
N GLU A 12 10.23 -5.50 19.09
CA GLU A 12 10.45 -6.21 17.84
C GLU A 12 9.14 -6.20 17.05
N THR A 13 9.07 -5.39 15.99
CA THR A 13 7.96 -5.47 15.06
C THR A 13 8.22 -6.74 14.27
N LEU A 14 7.86 -7.87 14.86
CA LEU A 14 7.90 -9.16 14.20
C LEU A 14 7.15 -8.97 12.89
N LEU A 15 7.86 -9.20 11.78
CA LEU A 15 7.27 -9.26 10.45
C LEU A 15 6.01 -10.10 10.53
N SER A 16 4.85 -9.43 10.48
CA SER A 16 3.56 -10.10 10.57
C SER A 16 2.92 -10.16 9.19
N VAL A 17 2.46 -11.36 8.85
CA VAL A 17 1.72 -11.61 7.61
C VAL A 17 0.26 -11.22 7.85
N ALA A 18 -0.29 -10.44 6.93
CA ALA A 18 -1.66 -9.94 6.99
C ALA A 18 -2.41 -10.17 5.68
N MET A 19 -3.74 -10.17 5.78
CA MET A 19 -4.65 -10.16 4.63
C MET A 19 -5.21 -8.75 4.44
N THR A 20 -5.60 -8.44 3.21
CA THR A 20 -6.36 -7.23 2.90
C THR A 20 -7.84 -7.42 3.24
N PRO A 21 -8.63 -6.34 3.40
CA PRO A 21 -10.09 -6.45 3.53
C PRO A 21 -10.76 -7.19 2.36
N PHE A 22 -10.08 -7.29 1.22
CA PHE A 22 -10.61 -7.94 0.04
C PHE A 22 -10.08 -9.36 -0.21
N THR A 23 -9.11 -9.85 0.57
CA THR A 23 -8.61 -11.22 0.46
C THR A 23 -9.71 -12.27 0.43
N PRO A 24 -10.80 -12.20 1.23
CA PRO A 24 -11.89 -13.17 1.16
C PRO A 24 -12.53 -13.30 -0.23
N ARG A 25 -12.56 -12.22 -1.02
CA ARG A 25 -13.10 -12.21 -2.39
C ARG A 25 -12.04 -12.65 -3.40
N HIS A 26 -10.84 -12.11 -3.30
CA HIS A 26 -9.81 -12.32 -4.32
C HIS A 26 -9.18 -13.72 -4.24
N ALA A 27 -9.06 -14.30 -3.05
CA ALA A 27 -8.54 -15.66 -2.89
C ALA A 27 -9.36 -16.70 -3.67
N GLN A 28 -10.68 -16.50 -3.76
CA GLN A 28 -11.58 -17.39 -4.52
C GLN A 28 -11.39 -17.28 -6.03
N LEU A 29 -10.83 -16.17 -6.51
CA LEU A 29 -10.57 -15.90 -7.93
C LEU A 29 -9.15 -16.31 -8.35
N ASN A 30 -8.27 -16.69 -7.41
CA ASN A 30 -6.87 -17.02 -7.66
C ASN A 30 -6.70 -18.40 -8.32
N LYS A 31 -7.07 -18.50 -9.61
CA LYS A 31 -7.03 -19.76 -10.37
C LYS A 31 -5.61 -20.29 -10.60
N SER A 32 -4.61 -19.42 -10.60
CA SER A 32 -3.20 -19.76 -10.77
C SER A 32 -2.56 -20.30 -9.48
N SER A 33 -3.23 -20.16 -8.33
CA SER A 33 -2.66 -20.43 -7.00
C SER A 33 -1.34 -19.68 -6.75
N THR A 34 -1.10 -18.56 -7.46
CA THR A 34 0.11 -17.77 -7.31
C THR A 34 -0.13 -16.63 -6.34
N TRP A 35 0.81 -16.43 -5.42
CA TRP A 35 0.71 -15.44 -4.36
C TRP A 35 1.94 -14.52 -4.39
N SER A 36 1.71 -13.25 -4.06
CA SER A 36 2.73 -12.22 -3.97
C SER A 36 2.59 -11.47 -2.66
N ASP A 37 3.70 -10.96 -2.17
CA ASP A 37 3.77 -10.12 -0.99
C ASP A 37 3.73 -8.62 -1.36
N TRP A 38 3.24 -7.80 -0.42
CA TRP A 38 3.38 -6.35 -0.41
C TRP A 38 3.75 -5.93 1.01
N MET A 39 4.97 -5.43 1.21
CA MET A 39 5.36 -4.86 2.49
C MET A 39 5.14 -3.33 2.51
N ASN A 40 4.47 -2.83 3.54
CA ASN A 40 4.25 -1.39 3.74
C ASN A 40 5.17 -0.76 4.80
N GLY A 41 6.25 -1.46 5.16
CA GLY A 41 7.21 -1.08 6.22
C GLY A 41 6.86 -1.60 7.62
N VAL A 42 5.64 -2.08 7.84
CA VAL A 42 5.18 -2.62 9.15
C VAL A 42 4.62 -4.03 9.02
N LYS A 43 3.85 -4.30 7.96
CA LYS A 43 3.21 -5.59 7.71
C LYS A 43 3.49 -6.09 6.31
N VAL A 44 3.47 -7.40 6.15
CA VAL A 44 3.54 -8.08 4.85
C VAL A 44 2.14 -8.54 4.48
N TYR A 45 1.56 -7.94 3.44
CA TYR A 45 0.25 -8.34 2.92
C TYR A 45 0.41 -9.39 1.85
N VAL A 46 -0.35 -10.49 1.95
CA VAL A 46 -0.36 -11.55 0.93
C VAL A 46 -1.57 -11.36 0.02
N ARG A 47 -1.34 -11.36 -1.29
CA ARG A 47 -2.37 -11.20 -2.33
C ARG A 47 -2.10 -12.11 -3.54
N PRO A 48 -3.12 -12.46 -4.33
CA PRO A 48 -2.90 -13.15 -5.60
C PRO A 48 -1.91 -12.38 -6.50
N ALA A 49 -0.94 -13.06 -7.09
CA ALA A 49 0.00 -12.45 -8.03
C ALA A 49 -0.66 -12.20 -9.39
N GLU A 50 -1.55 -13.11 -9.78
CA GLU A 50 -2.46 -12.99 -10.91
C GLU A 50 -3.73 -13.81 -10.64
N PHE A 51 -4.70 -13.77 -11.54
CA PHE A 51 -5.98 -14.49 -11.42
C PHE A 51 -6.16 -15.59 -12.50
N GLY A 52 -5.08 -15.95 -13.21
CA GLY A 52 -5.03 -17.11 -14.11
C GLY A 52 -4.35 -16.88 -15.46
N ASN A 53 -4.50 -15.69 -16.07
CA ASN A 53 -3.82 -15.37 -17.32
C ASN A 53 -3.46 -13.87 -17.36
N HIS A 54 -2.17 -13.59 -17.29
CA HIS A 54 -1.64 -12.23 -17.36
C HIS A 54 -2.00 -11.47 -18.66
N GLU A 55 -1.91 -12.10 -19.84
CA GLU A 55 -2.24 -11.45 -21.11
C GLU A 55 -3.71 -11.05 -21.20
N ALA A 56 -4.60 -11.88 -20.65
CA ALA A 56 -6.02 -11.55 -20.56
C ALA A 56 -6.26 -10.34 -19.65
N ALA A 57 -5.53 -10.24 -18.53
CA ALA A 57 -5.58 -9.08 -17.65
C ALA A 57 -5.06 -7.81 -18.34
N VAL A 58 -3.94 -7.89 -19.07
CA VAL A 58 -3.40 -6.76 -19.85
C VAL A 58 -4.37 -6.32 -20.94
N THR A 59 -5.00 -7.26 -21.65
CA THR A 59 -6.03 -6.96 -22.66
C THR A 59 -7.23 -6.26 -22.03
N ALA A 60 -7.70 -6.74 -20.87
CA ALA A 60 -8.79 -6.12 -20.13
C ALA A 60 -8.43 -4.70 -19.66
N MET A 61 -7.21 -4.44 -19.20
CA MET A 61 -6.74 -3.08 -18.85
C MET A 61 -6.78 -2.12 -20.04
N ARG A 62 -6.45 -2.61 -21.24
CA ARG A 62 -6.35 -1.79 -22.45
C ARG A 62 -7.68 -1.58 -23.16
N GLN A 63 -8.58 -2.56 -23.10
CA GLN A 63 -9.81 -2.59 -23.92
C GLN A 63 -11.09 -2.56 -23.10
N ARG A 64 -11.01 -2.74 -21.77
CA ARG A 64 -12.15 -2.79 -20.85
C ARG A 64 -11.79 -2.11 -19.53
N ALA A 65 -12.07 -2.78 -18.41
CA ALA A 65 -11.77 -2.30 -17.06
C ALA A 65 -11.19 -3.45 -16.23
N VAL A 66 -10.43 -3.07 -15.20
CA VAL A 66 -9.91 -3.98 -14.17
C VAL A 66 -10.22 -3.43 -12.78
N LEU A 67 -10.31 -4.33 -11.81
CA LEU A 67 -10.39 -4.01 -10.39
C LEU A 67 -9.09 -4.46 -9.73
N GLU A 68 -8.41 -3.55 -9.04
CA GLU A 68 -7.17 -3.84 -8.32
C GLU A 68 -7.33 -3.62 -6.82
N ASP A 69 -6.78 -4.55 -6.03
CA ASP A 69 -6.60 -4.35 -4.60
C ASP A 69 -5.34 -3.55 -4.33
N LYS A 70 -5.50 -2.30 -3.91
CA LYS A 70 -4.41 -1.42 -3.48
C LYS A 70 -4.46 -1.12 -1.99
N SER A 71 -5.26 -1.84 -1.20
CA SER A 71 -5.35 -1.55 0.23
C SER A 71 -4.03 -1.65 1.01
N PRO A 72 -2.97 -2.39 0.56
CA PRO A 72 -1.67 -2.33 1.22
C PRO A 72 -0.91 -1.00 1.05
N LEU A 73 -1.32 -0.15 0.10
CA LEU A 73 -0.67 1.13 -0.14
C LEU A 73 -0.89 2.08 1.05
N SER A 74 0.21 2.51 1.68
CA SER A 74 0.15 3.48 2.76
C SER A 74 -0.29 4.84 2.24
N MET A 75 -1.44 5.30 2.72
CA MET A 75 -1.99 6.63 2.42
C MET A 75 -1.76 7.54 3.63
N TYR A 76 -1.22 8.73 3.39
CA TYR A 76 -0.90 9.71 4.43
C TYR A 76 -1.74 10.97 4.27
N PHE A 77 -2.22 11.51 5.38
CA PHE A 77 -2.89 12.81 5.44
C PHE A 77 -1.97 13.83 6.10
N PHE A 78 -1.69 14.93 5.38
CA PHE A 78 -0.93 16.06 5.90
C PHE A 78 -1.88 17.24 6.13
N SER A 79 -1.75 17.91 7.27
CA SER A 79 -2.61 19.05 7.64
C SER A 79 -1.83 20.08 8.46
N GLY A 80 -2.36 21.30 8.52
CA GLY A 80 -1.74 22.43 9.19
C GLY A 80 -1.11 23.43 8.21
N PRO A 81 -0.78 24.65 8.70
CA PRO A 81 -0.32 25.75 7.86
C PRO A 81 1.00 25.43 7.13
N ASP A 82 1.87 24.60 7.73
CA ASP A 82 3.20 24.29 7.18
C ASP A 82 3.25 22.97 6.39
N ALA A 83 2.11 22.34 6.11
CA ALA A 83 2.06 21.03 5.46
C ALA A 83 2.70 21.04 4.06
N ALA A 84 2.43 22.07 3.26
CA ALA A 84 3.03 22.23 1.93
C ALA A 84 4.55 22.40 2.01
N ALA A 85 5.03 23.27 2.91
CA ALA A 85 6.46 23.51 3.12
C ALA A 85 7.22 22.23 3.56
N LEU A 86 6.58 21.39 4.39
CA LEU A 86 7.12 20.08 4.73
C LEU A 86 7.19 19.16 3.51
N LEU A 87 6.09 19.03 2.77
CA LEU A 87 6.01 18.15 1.59
C LEU A 87 7.03 18.55 0.52
N GLN A 88 7.24 19.85 0.30
CA GLN A 88 8.22 20.37 -0.65
C GLN A 88 9.66 19.93 -0.35
N ARG A 89 9.97 19.58 0.91
CA ARG A 89 11.28 19.03 1.31
C ARG A 89 11.40 17.52 1.11
N LEU A 90 10.29 16.83 0.89
CA LEU A 90 10.23 15.37 0.74
C LEU A 90 10.15 14.93 -0.73
N VAL A 91 9.60 15.78 -1.60
CA VAL A 91 9.40 15.46 -3.02
C VAL A 91 10.12 16.45 -3.93
N ILE A 92 10.56 15.96 -5.09
CA ILE A 92 11.22 16.77 -6.12
C ILE A 92 10.24 17.60 -6.96
N ARG A 93 8.97 17.21 -6.97
CA ARG A 93 7.92 17.93 -7.72
C ARG A 93 7.52 19.16 -6.92
N ASP A 94 7.34 20.29 -7.59
CA ASP A 94 6.76 21.48 -6.99
C ASP A 94 5.34 21.17 -6.52
N VAL A 95 5.10 21.33 -5.21
CA VAL A 95 3.80 21.01 -4.58
C VAL A 95 2.76 22.09 -4.83
N ASP A 96 3.18 23.30 -5.17
CA ASP A 96 2.31 24.46 -5.40
C ASP A 96 1.98 24.68 -6.90
N ALA A 97 2.47 23.81 -7.78
CA ALA A 97 2.29 23.93 -9.24
C ALA A 97 0.91 23.50 -9.79
N PHE A 98 -0.14 23.44 -8.95
CA PHE A 98 -1.50 22.99 -9.33
C PHE A 98 -2.56 24.06 -9.08
#